data_AF-F8MBH6-F1
#
_entry.id   AF-F8MBH6-F1
#
_cell.length_a   1.000
_cell.length_b   1.000
_cell.length_c   1.000
_cell.angle_alpha   90.00
_cell.angle_beta   90.00
_cell.angle_gamma   90.00
#
_symmetry.space_group_name_H-M   'P 1'
#
loop_
_entity.id
_entity.type
_entity.pdbx_description
1 polymer ?
#
loop_
_entity_poly.entity_id
_entity_poly.type
_entity_poly.pdbx_seq_one_letter_code
_entity_poly.pdbx_strand_id
1 'polypeptide(L)'
;MSDKKTGITVFSGGTAANSLVDVFNGIIEKKNCQLNYIIPISDNGGSSSELIRFIGGPSVGDIRSRLVRLIPNPSNNQEKAALKALFEYRLPGDPSKARIEWLDIVEARHLLWAYISSPKRELIRSILNTLNLEIVKRTRPTSTFNFAEASIGNMFLTGARIFSGSFESAIYLLSMICSIPPNVSVLPAINSNVTHHISAGLEDGTTIAGQVAISHPSAPTALPDDVKISLATPSFPPLLHGGHGHGAPPSSANLHPAAMAMAMHDGGIFKLPPQHLTVPSTAGSSTAASVTTSSFSATTTPTRPT
;
A
#
# COMPACT_ATOMS: atom_id res chain seq x y z
N MET A 1 -30.86 -33.63 -6.65
CA MET A 1 -30.66 -32.43 -7.51
C MET A 1 -29.85 -31.44 -6.71
N SER A 2 -28.62 -31.11 -7.14
CA SER A 2 -27.84 -30.08 -6.46
C SER A 2 -28.54 -28.74 -6.67
N ASP A 3 -28.82 -28.03 -5.58
CA ASP A 3 -29.30 -26.66 -5.65
C ASP A 3 -28.32 -25.87 -6.53
N LYS A 4 -28.85 -25.35 -7.64
CA LYS A 4 -28.08 -24.54 -8.58
C LYS A 4 -27.61 -23.32 -7.79
N LYS A 5 -26.33 -23.26 -7.43
CA LYS A 5 -25.75 -22.11 -6.71
C LYS A 5 -26.04 -20.84 -7.51
N THR A 6 -27.11 -20.14 -7.14
CA THR A 6 -27.37 -18.80 -7.66
C THR A 6 -26.29 -17.88 -7.09
N GLY A 7 -25.82 -16.93 -7.89
CA GLY A 7 -24.80 -15.98 -7.51
C GLY A 7 -24.80 -14.79 -8.46
N ILE A 8 -24.17 -13.71 -8.04
CA ILE A 8 -24.01 -12.48 -8.82
C ILE A 8 -22.53 -12.33 -9.11
N THR A 9 -22.19 -12.08 -10.37
CA THR A 9 -20.84 -11.71 -10.78
C THR A 9 -20.89 -10.34 -11.42
N VAL A 10 -20.12 -9.40 -10.87
CA VAL A 10 -20.07 -8.00 -11.27
C VAL A 10 -18.71 -7.74 -11.92
N PHE A 11 -18.72 -7.41 -13.20
CA PHE A 11 -17.54 -6.89 -13.90
C PHE A 11 -17.57 -5.36 -13.81
N SER A 12 -16.59 -4.76 -13.15
CA SER A 12 -16.57 -3.31 -12.90
C SER A 12 -15.15 -2.79 -12.72
N GLY A 13 -14.93 -1.51 -13.03
CA GLY A 13 -13.77 -0.76 -12.57
C GLY A 13 -13.93 -0.21 -11.15
N GLY A 14 -13.01 0.69 -10.74
CA GLY A 14 -12.91 1.21 -9.38
C GLY A 14 -14.13 1.91 -8.82
N THR A 15 -14.81 2.75 -9.61
CA THR A 15 -15.90 3.61 -9.11
C THR A 15 -17.30 3.22 -9.58
N ALA A 16 -17.41 2.58 -10.75
CA ALA A 16 -18.70 2.35 -11.42
C ALA A 16 -19.71 1.58 -10.57
N ALA A 17 -19.29 0.53 -9.85
CA ALA A 17 -20.17 -0.26 -8.99
C ALA A 17 -20.21 0.19 -7.53
N ASN A 18 -19.73 1.40 -7.18
CA ASN A 18 -19.70 1.86 -5.78
C ASN A 18 -21.09 2.12 -5.21
N SER A 19 -21.96 2.79 -5.95
CA SER A 19 -23.34 3.08 -5.54
C SER A 19 -24.23 1.84 -5.46
N LEU A 20 -23.79 0.72 -6.04
CA LEU A 20 -24.54 -0.53 -6.10
C LEU A 20 -24.13 -1.54 -5.02
N VAL A 21 -23.09 -1.26 -4.22
CA VAL A 21 -22.58 -2.18 -3.19
C VAL A 21 -23.68 -2.58 -2.22
N ASP A 22 -24.41 -1.61 -1.67
CA ASP A 22 -25.46 -1.87 -0.68
C ASP A 22 -26.63 -2.66 -1.28
N VAL A 23 -26.94 -2.42 -2.56
CA VAL A 23 -27.96 -3.18 -3.29
C VAL A 23 -27.54 -4.64 -3.44
N PHE A 24 -26.31 -4.90 -3.88
CA PHE A 24 -25.80 -6.27 -4.02
C PHE A 24 -25.71 -6.98 -2.67
N ASN A 25 -25.23 -6.29 -1.63
CA ASN A 25 -25.19 -6.81 -0.26
C ASN A 25 -26.60 -7.21 0.22
N GLY A 26 -27.60 -6.36 0.02
CA GLY A 26 -28.98 -6.67 0.37
C GLY A 26 -29.58 -7.84 -0.41
N ILE A 27 -29.16 -8.07 -1.66
CA ILE A 27 -29.60 -9.24 -2.44
C ILE A 27 -28.96 -10.52 -1.89
N ILE A 28 -27.66 -10.51 -1.63
CA ILE A 28 -26.96 -11.72 -1.18
C ILE A 28 -27.32 -12.12 0.25
N GLU A 29 -27.63 -11.15 1.13
CA GLU A 29 -28.15 -11.42 2.47
C GLU A 29 -29.52 -12.12 2.39
N LYS A 30 -30.41 -11.66 1.50
CA LYS A 30 -31.75 -12.24 1.33
C LYS A 30 -31.74 -13.60 0.64
N LYS A 31 -30.86 -13.78 -0.35
CA LYS A 31 -30.82 -14.99 -1.18
C LYS A 31 -29.77 -16.01 -0.76
N ASN A 32 -28.97 -15.69 0.27
CA ASN A 32 -27.85 -16.51 0.74
C ASN A 32 -26.98 -17.03 -0.42
N CYS A 33 -26.59 -16.10 -1.31
CA CYS A 33 -25.88 -16.42 -2.55
C CYS A 33 -24.47 -15.83 -2.60
N GLN A 34 -23.69 -16.25 -3.60
CA GLN A 34 -22.34 -15.76 -3.83
C GLN A 34 -22.34 -14.40 -4.56
N LEU A 35 -21.42 -13.51 -4.20
CA LEU A 35 -21.15 -12.26 -4.90
C LEU A 35 -19.67 -12.18 -5.28
N ASN A 36 -19.40 -12.10 -6.58
CA ASN A 36 -18.04 -11.98 -7.11
C ASN A 36 -17.88 -10.63 -7.79
N TYR A 37 -16.86 -9.88 -7.42
CA TYR A 37 -16.42 -8.68 -8.13
C TYR A 37 -15.19 -9.03 -8.95
N ILE A 38 -15.26 -8.90 -10.27
CA ILE A 38 -14.14 -9.06 -11.18
C ILE A 38 -13.64 -7.67 -11.58
N ILE A 39 -12.42 -7.34 -11.18
CA ILE A 39 -11.86 -5.98 -11.24
C ILE A 39 -10.61 -5.97 -12.15
N PRO A 40 -10.53 -5.07 -13.13
CA PRO A 40 -9.34 -4.94 -13.98
C PRO A 40 -8.13 -4.46 -13.16
N ILE A 41 -6.93 -4.83 -13.62
CA ILE A 41 -5.64 -4.52 -12.95
C ILE A 41 -4.71 -3.65 -13.81
N SER A 42 -5.25 -3.03 -14.85
CA SER A 42 -4.51 -2.29 -15.88
C SER A 42 -4.35 -0.80 -15.62
N ASP A 43 -4.94 -0.27 -14.53
CA ASP A 43 -4.90 1.15 -14.23
C ASP A 43 -3.48 1.60 -13.84
N ASN A 44 -2.88 2.48 -14.63
CA ASN A 44 -1.55 3.04 -14.38
C ASN A 44 -1.57 4.47 -13.80
N GLY A 45 -2.70 4.95 -13.29
CA GLY A 45 -2.85 6.29 -12.72
C GLY A 45 -2.69 6.39 -11.19
N GLY A 46 -2.67 7.64 -10.70
CA GLY A 46 -2.76 7.99 -9.28
C GLY A 46 -1.68 7.34 -8.39
N SER A 47 -2.04 7.02 -7.14
CA SER A 47 -1.10 6.43 -6.16
C SER A 47 -0.68 4.98 -6.45
N SER A 48 -1.25 4.35 -7.48
CA SER A 48 -0.79 3.05 -7.97
C SER A 48 0.43 3.20 -8.88
N SER A 49 0.56 4.32 -9.61
CA SER A 49 1.61 4.52 -10.63
C SER A 49 3.02 4.49 -10.04
N GLU A 50 3.19 5.12 -8.87
CA GLU A 50 4.48 5.18 -8.18
C GLU A 50 4.91 3.81 -7.63
N LEU A 51 3.96 3.01 -7.12
CA LEU A 51 4.22 1.62 -6.74
C LEU A 51 4.56 0.76 -7.95
N ILE A 52 3.86 0.93 -9.08
CA ILE A 52 4.17 0.21 -10.33
C ILE A 52 5.56 0.61 -10.85
N ARG A 53 5.90 1.91 -10.85
CA ARG A 53 7.19 2.42 -11.30
C ARG A 53 8.34 1.90 -10.45
N PHE A 54 8.19 1.96 -9.13
CA PHE A 54 9.29 1.68 -8.21
C PHE A 54 9.39 0.21 -7.80
N ILE A 55 8.24 -0.45 -7.65
CA ILE A 55 8.16 -1.84 -7.19
C ILE A 55 7.81 -2.82 -8.33
N GLY A 56 7.00 -2.39 -9.29
CA GLY A 56 6.41 -3.25 -10.30
C GLY A 56 5.18 -4.01 -9.81
N GLY A 57 4.60 -4.79 -10.72
CA GLY A 57 3.45 -5.63 -10.48
C GLY A 57 2.11 -5.00 -10.86
N PRO A 58 0.99 -5.67 -10.59
CA PRO A 58 -0.33 -5.23 -11.02
C PRO A 58 -0.75 -3.94 -10.32
N SER A 59 -1.65 -3.18 -10.96
CA SER A 59 -2.35 -2.10 -10.27
C SER A 59 -3.27 -2.66 -9.20
N VAL A 60 -3.21 -2.07 -8.00
CA VAL A 60 -3.95 -2.55 -6.83
C VAL A 60 -5.08 -1.59 -6.40
N GLY A 61 -5.17 -0.42 -7.05
CA GLY A 61 -6.03 0.68 -6.61
C GLY A 61 -7.52 0.36 -6.58
N ASP A 62 -8.03 -0.24 -7.65
CA ASP A 62 -9.45 -0.59 -7.79
C ASP A 62 -9.83 -1.78 -6.90
N ILE A 63 -8.92 -2.77 -6.78
CA ILE A 63 -9.06 -3.90 -5.87
C ILE A 63 -9.14 -3.41 -4.42
N ARG A 64 -8.20 -2.57 -3.97
CA ARG A 64 -8.24 -1.92 -2.65
C ARG A 64 -9.57 -1.18 -2.46
N SER A 65 -9.93 -0.34 -3.43
CA SER A 65 -11.17 0.46 -3.39
C SER A 65 -12.42 -0.39 -3.15
N ARG A 66 -12.49 -1.58 -3.78
CA ARG A 66 -13.58 -2.54 -3.61
C ARG A 66 -13.54 -3.24 -2.25
N LEU A 67 -12.38 -3.78 -1.86
CA LEU A 67 -12.21 -4.50 -0.59
C LEU A 67 -12.60 -3.63 0.61
N VAL A 68 -12.14 -2.38 0.62
CA VAL A 68 -12.38 -1.46 1.73
C VAL A 68 -13.86 -1.04 1.84
N ARG A 69 -14.59 -0.99 0.71
CA ARG A 69 -16.04 -0.76 0.69
C ARG A 69 -16.87 -1.95 1.17
N LEU A 70 -16.29 -3.15 1.10
CA LEU A 70 -16.93 -4.38 1.55
C LEU A 70 -16.67 -4.68 3.03
N ILE A 71 -15.91 -3.83 3.73
CA ILE A 71 -15.80 -3.89 5.19
C ILE A 71 -17.21 -3.74 5.78
N PRO A 72 -17.70 -4.71 6.57
CA PRO A 72 -19.07 -4.66 7.10
C PRO A 72 -19.31 -3.42 7.95
N ASN A 73 -20.55 -2.93 7.93
CA ASN A 73 -20.93 -1.61 8.44
C ASN A 73 -20.28 -1.26 9.81
N PRO A 74 -19.46 -0.19 9.87
CA PRO A 74 -18.68 0.16 11.06
C PRO A 74 -19.50 0.73 12.23
N SER A 75 -20.79 1.01 12.04
CA SER A 75 -21.65 1.69 13.03
C SER A 75 -21.73 1.01 14.40
N ASN A 76 -21.44 -0.29 14.49
CA ASN A 76 -21.40 -1.04 15.76
C ASN A 76 -20.02 -1.66 16.07
N ASN A 77 -18.96 -1.33 15.32
CA ASN A 77 -17.64 -1.92 15.51
C ASN A 77 -16.51 -0.92 15.22
N GLN A 78 -15.92 -0.41 16.28
CA GLN A 78 -14.86 0.61 16.23
C GLN A 78 -13.59 0.11 15.53
N GLU A 79 -13.26 -1.17 15.65
CA GLU A 79 -12.10 -1.75 14.95
C GLU A 79 -12.32 -1.78 13.44
N LYS A 80 -13.52 -2.14 12.97
CA LYS A 80 -13.86 -2.10 11.53
C LYS A 80 -13.80 -0.67 10.98
N ALA A 81 -14.28 0.30 11.76
CA ALA A 81 -14.16 1.72 11.42
C ALA A 81 -12.69 2.14 11.28
N ALA A 82 -11.84 1.74 12.23
CA ALA A 82 -10.41 2.03 12.22
C ALA A 82 -9.67 1.35 11.05
N LEU A 83 -9.98 0.09 10.75
CA LEU A 83 -9.43 -0.63 9.58
C LEU A 83 -9.83 0.05 8.27
N LYS A 84 -11.09 0.47 8.14
CA LYS A 84 -11.56 1.23 6.98
C LYS A 84 -10.78 2.53 6.86
N ALA A 85 -10.68 3.30 7.94
CA ALA A 85 -9.93 4.56 7.96
C ALA A 85 -8.46 4.36 7.57
N LEU A 86 -7.79 3.34 8.12
CA LEU A 86 -6.40 3.01 7.80
C LEU A 86 -6.21 2.68 6.32
N PHE A 87 -7.06 1.83 5.73
CA PHE A 87 -6.88 1.39 4.34
C PHE A 87 -7.40 2.39 3.29
N GLU A 88 -8.29 3.32 3.66
CA GLU A 88 -8.66 4.48 2.82
C GLU A 88 -7.61 5.59 2.86
N TYR A 89 -6.79 5.62 3.91
CA TYR A 89 -5.87 6.72 4.16
C TYR A 89 -4.87 6.95 3.03
N ARG A 90 -4.63 8.23 2.75
CA ARG A 90 -3.61 8.74 1.83
C ARG A 90 -2.67 9.65 2.59
N LEU A 91 -1.38 9.43 2.39
CA LEU A 91 -0.34 10.31 2.93
C LEU A 91 -0.48 11.72 2.33
N PRO A 92 0.03 12.76 3.02
CA PRO A 92 0.04 14.13 2.50
C PRO A 92 0.68 14.25 1.11
N GLY A 93 0.28 15.26 0.34
CA GLY A 93 0.89 15.55 -0.96
C GLY A 93 2.30 16.14 -0.89
N ASP A 94 2.72 16.65 0.27
CA ASP A 94 4.10 17.11 0.49
C ASP A 94 5.04 15.91 0.71
N PRO A 95 6.06 15.69 -0.14
CA PRO A 95 6.91 14.50 -0.06
C PRO A 95 7.65 14.32 1.28
N SER A 96 8.09 15.43 1.89
CA SER A 96 8.83 15.40 3.16
C SER A 96 7.92 15.00 4.32
N LYS A 97 6.72 15.60 4.42
CA LYS A 97 5.71 15.21 5.41
C LYS A 97 5.23 13.79 5.20
N ALA A 98 4.95 13.40 3.96
CA ALA A 98 4.51 12.05 3.62
C ALA A 98 5.52 10.99 4.06
N ARG A 99 6.82 11.24 3.86
CA ARG A 99 7.88 10.34 4.31
C ARG A 99 7.92 10.21 5.83
N ILE A 100 7.83 11.31 6.56
CA ILE A 100 7.82 11.29 8.04
C ILE A 100 6.61 10.49 8.54
N GLU A 101 5.44 10.78 7.98
CA GLU A 101 4.20 10.13 8.39
C GLU A 101 4.17 8.63 8.02
N TRP A 102 4.75 8.25 6.88
CA TRP A 102 4.98 6.84 6.57
C TRP A 102 5.83 6.13 7.63
N LEU A 103 6.89 6.77 8.13
CA LEU A 103 7.71 6.21 9.21
C LEU A 103 6.90 6.02 10.50
N ASP A 104 6.07 7.00 10.87
CA ASP A 104 5.16 6.90 12.01
C ASP A 104 4.17 5.74 11.86
N ILE A 105 3.71 5.46 10.63
CA ILE A 105 2.82 4.32 10.35
C ILE A 105 3.55 2.99 10.53
N VAL A 106 4.74 2.79 9.94
CA VAL A 106 5.46 1.49 10.02
C VAL A 106 6.03 1.20 11.41
N GLU A 107 6.30 2.25 12.20
CA GLU A 107 6.70 2.18 13.61
C GLU A 107 5.50 2.07 14.57
N ALA A 108 4.27 2.07 14.05
CA ALA A 108 3.03 2.03 14.83
C ALA A 108 2.84 3.17 15.84
N ARG A 109 3.37 4.36 15.53
CA ARG A 109 3.20 5.59 16.32
C ARG A 109 2.02 6.45 15.84
N HIS A 110 1.55 6.25 14.61
CA HIS A 110 0.47 7.04 14.02
C HIS A 110 -0.91 6.76 14.64
N LEU A 111 -1.77 7.78 14.75
CA LEU A 111 -3.11 7.68 15.36
C LEU A 111 -4.06 6.73 14.61
N LEU A 112 -3.79 6.42 13.33
CA LEU A 112 -4.58 5.44 12.57
C LEU A 112 -4.56 4.03 13.15
N TRP A 113 -3.59 3.72 14.02
CA TRP A 113 -3.54 2.46 14.74
C TRP A 113 -4.49 2.41 15.95
N ALA A 114 -5.09 3.54 16.32
CA ALA A 114 -6.07 3.58 17.39
C ALA A 114 -7.25 2.64 17.08
N TYR A 115 -7.68 1.91 18.11
CA TYR A 115 -8.80 0.96 18.04
C TYR A 115 -8.62 -0.25 17.11
N ILE A 116 -7.42 -0.48 16.58
CA ILE A 116 -7.04 -1.75 15.92
C ILE A 116 -6.45 -2.68 16.99
N SER A 117 -6.99 -3.91 17.10
CA SER A 117 -6.49 -4.90 18.07
C SER A 117 -5.02 -5.23 17.82
N SER A 118 -4.31 -5.59 18.90
CA SER A 118 -2.89 -5.93 18.83
C SER A 118 -2.57 -6.99 17.76
N PRO A 119 -3.29 -8.12 17.64
CA PRO A 119 -2.98 -9.12 16.62
C PRO A 119 -3.11 -8.60 15.18
N LYS A 120 -4.18 -7.84 14.88
CA LYS A 120 -4.36 -7.24 13.55
C LYS A 120 -3.32 -6.16 13.27
N ARG A 121 -3.01 -5.32 14.27
CA ARG A 121 -1.97 -4.29 14.16
C ARG A 121 -0.62 -4.91 13.81
N GLU A 122 -0.17 -5.91 14.55
CA GLU A 122 1.12 -6.57 14.28
C GLU A 122 1.14 -7.26 12.92
N LEU A 123 0.04 -7.92 12.53
CA LEU A 123 -0.09 -8.53 11.21
C LEU A 123 0.02 -7.48 10.09
N ILE A 124 -0.78 -6.40 10.14
CA ILE A 124 -0.76 -5.36 9.12
C ILE A 124 0.62 -4.68 9.08
N ARG A 125 1.17 -4.33 10.24
CA ARG A 125 2.46 -3.67 10.37
C ARG A 125 3.60 -4.52 9.82
N SER A 126 3.56 -5.84 9.99
CA SER A 126 4.58 -6.74 9.40
C SER A 126 4.62 -6.65 7.87
N ILE A 127 3.44 -6.61 7.23
CA ILE A 127 3.30 -6.48 5.77
C ILE A 127 3.78 -5.11 5.29
N LEU A 128 3.43 -4.03 5.99
CA LEU A 128 3.90 -2.69 5.65
C LEU A 128 5.43 -2.59 5.79
N ASN A 129 6.01 -3.24 6.79
CA ASN A 129 7.47 -3.32 6.95
C ASN A 129 8.14 -4.15 5.85
N THR A 130 7.50 -5.21 5.35
CA THR A 130 8.00 -5.94 4.15
C THR A 130 8.12 -5.00 2.96
N LEU A 131 7.09 -4.19 2.68
CA LEU A 131 7.15 -3.19 1.61
C LEU A 131 8.24 -2.13 1.90
N ASN A 132 8.29 -1.62 3.13
CA ASN A 132 9.28 -0.60 3.50
C ASN A 132 10.72 -1.06 3.26
N LEU A 133 11.02 -2.31 3.65
CA LEU A 133 12.32 -2.92 3.39
C LEU A 133 12.62 -3.00 1.88
N GLU A 134 11.63 -3.38 1.08
CA GLU A 134 11.78 -3.45 -0.37
C GLU A 134 12.02 -2.08 -1.00
N ILE A 135 11.34 -1.04 -0.51
CA ILE A 135 11.56 0.35 -0.93
C ILE A 135 13.00 0.77 -0.63
N VAL A 136 13.49 0.52 0.58
CA VAL A 136 14.86 0.87 1.00
C VAL A 136 15.89 0.15 0.14
N LYS A 137 15.72 -1.17 -0.12
CA LYS A 137 16.63 -1.97 -0.96
C LYS A 137 16.76 -1.43 -2.38
N ARG A 138 15.68 -0.88 -2.95
CA ARG A 138 15.64 -0.37 -4.33
C ARG A 138 16.01 1.11 -4.46
N THR A 139 16.06 1.83 -3.34
CA THR A 139 16.42 3.25 -3.33
C THR A 139 17.83 3.47 -3.88
N ARG A 140 17.96 4.43 -4.79
CA ARG A 140 19.22 4.91 -5.38
C ARG A 140 19.24 6.44 -5.34
N PRO A 141 20.41 7.10 -5.37
CA PRO A 141 20.48 8.56 -5.43
C PRO A 141 19.67 9.19 -6.58
N THR A 142 19.56 8.46 -7.70
CA THR A 142 18.84 8.89 -8.91
C THR A 142 17.39 8.42 -8.99
N SER A 143 16.95 7.54 -8.09
CA SER A 143 15.59 7.00 -8.08
C SER A 143 15.19 6.63 -6.65
N THR A 144 14.34 7.47 -6.07
CA THR A 144 13.75 7.29 -4.74
C THR A 144 12.26 7.02 -4.89
N PHE A 145 11.65 6.45 -3.85
CA PHE A 145 10.19 6.30 -3.78
C PHE A 145 9.57 7.62 -3.29
N ASN A 146 8.58 8.10 -4.02
CA ASN A 146 7.80 9.27 -3.63
C ASN A 146 6.58 8.84 -2.79
N PHE A 147 6.56 9.22 -1.52
CA PHE A 147 5.45 8.89 -0.63
C PHE A 147 4.23 9.83 -0.77
N ALA A 148 4.35 10.93 -1.51
CA ALA A 148 3.26 11.89 -1.68
C ALA A 148 1.98 11.22 -2.21
N GLU A 149 0.85 11.47 -1.55
CA GLU A 149 -0.48 10.91 -1.89
C GLU A 149 -0.55 9.37 -1.90
N ALA A 150 0.50 8.67 -1.41
CA ALA A 150 0.52 7.22 -1.39
C ALA A 150 -0.59 6.69 -0.48
N SER A 151 -1.30 5.67 -0.94
CA SER A 151 -2.39 5.08 -0.17
C SER A 151 -1.90 3.90 0.66
N ILE A 152 -2.21 3.91 1.94
CA ILE A 152 -1.81 2.84 2.88
C ILE A 152 -2.40 1.49 2.45
N GLY A 153 -3.63 1.45 1.95
CA GLY A 153 -4.21 0.23 1.39
C GLY A 153 -3.49 -0.29 0.14
N ASN A 154 -2.99 0.59 -0.74
CA ASN A 154 -2.19 0.17 -1.89
C ASN A 154 -0.83 -0.37 -1.46
N MET A 155 -0.22 0.29 -0.47
CA MET A 155 1.04 -0.13 0.14
C MET A 155 0.89 -1.50 0.81
N PHE A 156 -0.19 -1.72 1.54
CA PHE A 156 -0.50 -3.03 2.13
C PHE A 156 -0.63 -4.13 1.08
N LEU A 157 -1.46 -3.96 0.04
CA LEU A 157 -1.65 -4.98 -1.00
C LEU A 157 -0.34 -5.28 -1.75
N THR A 158 0.47 -4.26 -2.02
CA THR A 158 1.78 -4.43 -2.67
C THR A 158 2.73 -5.19 -1.77
N GLY A 159 2.80 -4.83 -0.48
CA GLY A 159 3.61 -5.54 0.52
C GLY A 159 3.18 -6.99 0.69
N ALA A 160 1.87 -7.25 0.75
CA ALA A 160 1.33 -8.60 0.92
C ALA A 160 1.60 -9.47 -0.30
N ARG A 161 1.56 -8.90 -1.51
CA ARG A 161 1.95 -9.57 -2.75
C ARG A 161 3.43 -9.94 -2.74
N ILE A 162 4.31 -9.02 -2.33
CA ILE A 162 5.76 -9.30 -2.21
C ILE A 162 5.99 -10.41 -1.19
N PHE A 163 5.37 -10.31 -0.02
CA PHE A 163 5.51 -11.27 1.07
C PHE A 163 5.09 -12.69 0.66
N SER A 164 3.95 -12.81 -0.02
CA SER A 164 3.39 -14.12 -0.41
C SER A 164 3.81 -14.62 -1.78
N GLY A 165 4.40 -13.76 -2.62
CA GLY A 165 4.62 -14.05 -4.04
C GLY A 165 3.34 -14.17 -4.86
N SER A 166 2.18 -13.77 -4.32
CA SER A 166 0.87 -13.98 -4.94
C SER A 166 -0.08 -12.81 -4.73
N PHE A 167 -0.57 -12.22 -5.82
CA PHE A 167 -1.55 -11.13 -5.73
C PHE A 167 -2.90 -11.60 -5.20
N GLU A 168 -3.33 -12.81 -5.57
CA GLU A 168 -4.55 -13.44 -5.06
C GLU A 168 -4.47 -13.65 -3.54
N SER A 169 -3.33 -14.13 -3.04
CA SER A 169 -3.10 -14.30 -1.59
C SER A 169 -3.08 -12.97 -0.84
N ALA A 170 -2.58 -11.90 -1.47
CA ALA A 170 -2.63 -10.55 -0.92
C ALA A 170 -4.08 -10.04 -0.75
N ILE A 171 -4.93 -10.28 -1.76
CA ILE A 171 -6.35 -9.94 -1.72
C ILE A 171 -7.07 -10.74 -0.63
N TYR A 172 -6.80 -12.04 -0.56
CA TYR A 172 -7.34 -12.91 0.48
C TYR A 172 -6.96 -12.44 1.89
N LEU A 173 -5.69 -12.09 2.11
CA LEU A 173 -5.21 -11.58 3.39
C LEU A 173 -5.94 -10.30 3.81
N LEU A 174 -6.08 -9.33 2.89
CA LEU A 174 -6.80 -8.09 3.20
C LEU A 174 -8.29 -8.38 3.50
N SER A 175 -8.90 -9.28 2.73
CA SER A 175 -10.30 -9.69 2.93
C SER A 175 -10.53 -10.29 4.32
N MET A 176 -9.63 -11.17 4.77
CA MET A 176 -9.69 -11.78 6.10
C MET A 176 -9.51 -10.74 7.22
N ILE A 177 -8.49 -9.88 7.12
CA ILE A 177 -8.23 -8.83 8.12
C ILE A 177 -9.45 -7.92 8.30
N CYS A 178 -10.08 -7.57 7.16
CA CYS A 178 -11.25 -6.72 7.07
C CYS A 178 -12.57 -7.43 7.41
N SER A 179 -12.55 -8.76 7.62
CA SER A 179 -13.73 -9.58 7.87
C SER A 179 -14.81 -9.41 6.79
N ILE A 180 -14.37 -9.36 5.52
CA ILE A 180 -15.29 -9.41 4.38
C ILE A 180 -16.01 -10.77 4.40
N PRO A 181 -17.34 -10.81 4.17
CA PRO A 181 -18.10 -12.06 4.23
C PRO A 181 -17.54 -13.15 3.29
N PRO A 182 -17.52 -14.43 3.69
CA PRO A 182 -16.93 -15.51 2.89
C PRO A 182 -17.70 -15.83 1.60
N ASN A 183 -18.95 -15.36 1.49
CA ASN A 183 -19.74 -15.43 0.26
C ASN A 183 -19.53 -14.22 -0.67
N VAL A 184 -18.57 -13.35 -0.36
CA VAL A 184 -18.18 -12.20 -1.18
C VAL A 184 -16.71 -12.34 -1.57
N SER A 185 -16.44 -12.35 -2.87
CA SER A 185 -15.08 -12.43 -3.42
C SER A 185 -14.76 -11.21 -4.26
N VAL A 186 -13.52 -10.72 -4.15
CA VAL A 186 -12.95 -9.72 -5.06
C VAL A 186 -11.81 -10.38 -5.81
N LEU A 187 -11.91 -10.45 -7.13
CA LEU A 187 -11.00 -11.19 -7.99
C LEU A 187 -10.37 -10.22 -9.01
N PRO A 188 -9.06 -10.30 -9.23
CA PRO A 188 -8.45 -9.60 -10.34
C PRO A 188 -8.88 -10.25 -11.66
N ALA A 189 -9.13 -9.45 -12.69
CA ALA A 189 -9.49 -9.96 -14.02
C ALA A 189 -8.37 -10.82 -14.65
N ILE A 190 -7.12 -10.59 -14.23
CA ILE A 190 -5.95 -11.37 -14.61
C ILE A 190 -5.19 -11.70 -13.32
N ASN A 191 -4.98 -12.99 -13.05
CA ASN A 191 -4.14 -13.40 -11.92
C ASN A 191 -2.67 -13.29 -12.33
N SER A 192 -2.05 -12.16 -11.97
CA SER A 192 -0.65 -11.93 -12.30
C SER A 192 0.08 -11.09 -11.26
N ASN A 193 1.37 -11.35 -11.13
CA ASN A 193 2.30 -10.55 -10.34
C ASN A 193 3.05 -9.50 -11.17
N VAL A 194 2.78 -9.40 -12.49
CA VAL A 194 3.42 -8.41 -13.37
C VAL A 194 2.41 -7.36 -13.84
N THR A 195 2.94 -6.22 -14.26
CA THR A 195 2.14 -5.10 -14.78
C THR A 195 1.49 -5.50 -16.10
N HIS A 196 0.21 -5.14 -16.25
CA HIS A 196 -0.53 -5.29 -17.50
C HIS A 196 -1.01 -3.91 -17.95
N HIS A 197 -0.86 -3.62 -19.23
CA HIS A 197 -1.35 -2.38 -19.83
C HIS A 197 -2.43 -2.71 -20.86
N ILE A 198 -3.39 -1.80 -21.01
CA ILE A 198 -4.35 -1.82 -22.11
C ILE A 198 -3.87 -0.87 -23.21
N SER A 199 -4.23 -1.19 -24.45
CA SER A 199 -3.96 -0.35 -25.62
C SER A 199 -5.25 -0.18 -26.44
N ALA A 200 -5.39 0.95 -27.11
CA ALA A 200 -6.48 1.25 -28.03
C ALA A 200 -5.92 1.47 -29.44
N GLY A 201 -6.43 0.74 -30.43
CA GLY A 201 -6.21 1.05 -31.84
C GLY A 201 -7.16 2.16 -32.29
N LEU A 202 -6.63 3.16 -32.98
CA LEU A 202 -7.39 4.29 -33.51
C LEU A 202 -7.78 4.07 -34.98
N GLU A 203 -8.73 4.86 -35.47
CA GLU A 203 -9.23 4.76 -36.86
C GLU A 203 -8.15 5.06 -37.90
N ASP A 204 -7.18 5.91 -37.58
CA ASP A 204 -6.02 6.24 -38.44
C ASP A 204 -4.95 5.13 -38.48
N GLY A 205 -5.17 4.01 -37.78
CA GLY A 205 -4.25 2.89 -37.68
C GLY A 205 -3.17 3.04 -36.61
N THR A 206 -3.11 4.16 -35.90
CA THR A 206 -2.18 4.34 -34.78
C THR A 206 -2.67 3.63 -33.51
N THR A 207 -1.80 3.48 -32.52
CA THR A 207 -2.11 2.81 -31.24
C THR A 207 -1.73 3.69 -30.06
N ILE A 208 -2.63 3.82 -29.09
CA ILE A 208 -2.35 4.46 -27.80
C ILE A 208 -2.22 3.36 -26.74
N ALA A 209 -1.10 3.34 -25.99
CA ALA A 209 -0.87 2.41 -24.90
C ALA A 209 -1.00 3.08 -23.52
N GLY A 210 -1.65 2.40 -22.58
CA GLY A 210 -1.83 2.82 -21.20
C GLY A 210 -3.20 3.49 -20.95
N GLN A 211 -3.86 3.09 -19.87
CA GLN A 211 -5.21 3.55 -19.53
C GLN A 211 -5.32 5.07 -19.39
N VAL A 212 -4.32 5.70 -18.75
CA VAL A 212 -4.29 7.17 -18.60
C VAL A 212 -4.20 7.86 -19.96
N ALA A 213 -3.34 7.38 -20.87
CA ALA A 213 -3.18 7.96 -22.21
C ALA A 213 -4.42 7.75 -23.10
N ILE A 214 -5.11 6.62 -22.95
CA ILE A 214 -6.37 6.35 -23.64
C ILE A 214 -7.47 7.31 -23.17
N SER A 215 -7.54 7.57 -21.86
CA SER A 215 -8.60 8.41 -21.27
C SER A 215 -8.32 9.91 -21.38
N HIS A 216 -7.04 10.29 -21.46
CA HIS A 216 -6.56 11.66 -21.58
C HIS A 216 -5.45 11.69 -22.64
N PRO A 217 -5.80 11.56 -23.93
CA PRO A 217 -4.82 11.59 -25.00
C PRO A 217 -4.14 12.96 -25.03
N SER A 218 -2.84 12.98 -24.75
CA SER A 218 -2.02 14.16 -24.96
C SER A 218 -1.97 14.48 -26.45
N ALA A 219 -1.87 15.77 -26.81
CA ALA A 219 -1.52 16.14 -28.19
C ALA A 219 -0.20 15.43 -28.58
N PRO A 220 -0.06 14.98 -29.85
CA PRO A 220 1.17 14.34 -30.31
C PRO A 220 2.36 15.25 -29.98
N THR A 221 3.19 14.82 -29.04
CA THR A 221 4.43 15.55 -28.76
C THR A 221 5.35 15.18 -29.91
N ALA A 222 5.87 16.16 -30.65
CA ALA A 222 6.64 15.97 -31.88
C ALA A 222 8.03 15.33 -31.67
N LEU A 223 8.18 14.46 -30.68
CA LEU A 223 9.37 13.62 -30.52
C LEU A 223 9.07 12.26 -31.18
N PRO A 224 9.73 11.92 -32.30
CA PRO A 224 9.54 10.63 -32.93
C PRO A 224 10.09 9.51 -32.02
N ASP A 225 9.26 8.51 -31.76
CA ASP A 225 9.61 7.27 -31.04
C ASP A 225 10.52 6.31 -31.85
N ASP A 226 11.02 6.75 -33.00
CA ASP A 226 11.91 5.94 -33.85
C ASP A 226 13.39 6.11 -33.46
N VAL A 227 13.80 5.52 -32.34
CA VAL A 227 15.19 5.02 -32.25
C VAL A 227 15.21 3.61 -32.81
N LYS A 228 15.32 3.50 -34.14
CA LYS A 228 15.83 2.28 -34.77
C LYS A 228 17.24 2.06 -34.22
N ILE A 229 17.38 1.12 -33.29
CA ILE A 229 18.67 0.57 -32.91
C ILE A 229 19.20 -0.18 -34.13
N SER A 230 20.00 0.52 -34.95
CA SER A 230 20.86 -0.13 -35.92
C SER A 230 21.89 -0.93 -35.13
N LEU A 231 21.83 -2.26 -35.19
CA LEU A 231 22.90 -3.13 -34.68
C LEU A 231 24.17 -2.82 -35.47
N ALA A 232 24.97 -1.87 -34.99
CA ALA A 232 26.35 -1.73 -35.41
C ALA A 232 27.10 -2.93 -34.87
N THR A 233 27.51 -3.83 -35.77
CA THR A 233 28.41 -4.93 -35.48
C THR A 233 29.75 -4.34 -35.02
N PRO A 234 30.31 -4.71 -33.86
CA PRO A 234 31.62 -4.21 -33.47
C PRO A 234 32.68 -4.83 -34.38
N SER A 235 33.30 -4.03 -35.23
CA SER A 235 34.51 -4.38 -35.96
C SER A 235 35.69 -4.39 -35.00
N PHE A 236 36.16 -5.57 -34.61
CA PHE A 236 37.45 -5.72 -33.94
C PHE A 236 38.59 -5.54 -34.97
N PRO A 237 39.67 -4.81 -34.65
CA PRO A 237 40.86 -4.79 -35.49
C PRO A 237 41.57 -6.16 -35.45
N PRO A 238 42.20 -6.59 -36.55
CA PRO A 238 42.85 -7.90 -36.61
C PRO A 238 44.08 -7.95 -35.71
N LEU A 239 44.12 -8.95 -34.82
CA LEU A 239 45.29 -9.31 -34.02
C LEU A 239 46.37 -9.90 -34.95
N LEU A 240 47.55 -9.26 -34.93
CA LEU A 240 48.75 -9.73 -35.60
C LEU A 240 49.19 -11.10 -35.05
N HIS A 241 49.38 -12.03 -35.97
CA HIS A 241 49.98 -13.34 -35.75
C HIS A 241 51.46 -13.19 -35.39
N GLY A 242 51.85 -13.66 -34.20
CA GLY A 242 53.24 -13.85 -33.79
C GLY A 242 53.33 -15.12 -32.95
N GLY A 243 53.96 -16.15 -33.50
CA GLY A 243 53.92 -17.51 -32.97
C GLY A 243 54.96 -17.85 -31.89
N HIS A 244 54.71 -19.04 -31.34
CA HIS A 244 55.64 -20.00 -30.72
C HIS A 244 56.10 -19.77 -29.27
N GLY A 245 55.84 -20.78 -28.42
CA GLY A 245 56.48 -20.95 -27.13
C GLY A 245 55.77 -21.94 -26.21
N HIS A 246 56.23 -23.19 -26.20
CA HIS A 246 55.86 -24.26 -25.26
C HIS A 246 56.05 -23.88 -23.78
N GLY A 247 55.20 -24.44 -22.90
CA GLY A 247 55.55 -24.64 -21.48
C GLY A 247 54.36 -24.67 -20.53
N ALA A 248 54.05 -25.85 -20.01
CA ALA A 248 53.31 -26.04 -18.75
C ALA A 248 54.25 -26.69 -17.72
N PRO A 249 53.87 -26.80 -16.45
CA PRO A 249 53.68 -25.74 -15.44
C PRO A 249 54.77 -25.84 -14.34
N PRO A 250 54.67 -25.07 -13.24
CA PRO A 250 54.83 -25.77 -11.97
C PRO A 250 53.79 -25.41 -10.90
N SER A 251 53.76 -26.33 -9.95
CA SER A 251 52.91 -26.50 -8.77
C SER A 251 53.25 -25.60 -7.58
N SER A 252 52.28 -25.55 -6.64
CA SER A 252 52.39 -25.34 -5.19
C SER A 252 52.88 -23.97 -4.66
N ALA A 253 52.06 -23.29 -3.84
CA ALA A 253 52.00 -23.51 -2.38
C ALA A 253 51.30 -22.36 -1.62
N ASN A 254 50.58 -22.77 -0.57
CA ASN A 254 50.34 -22.11 0.71
C ASN A 254 49.27 -21.02 0.90
N LEU A 255 48.21 -21.46 1.59
CA LEU A 255 47.49 -20.73 2.64
C LEU A 255 48.44 -20.21 3.73
N HIS A 256 48.15 -19.05 4.33
CA HIS A 256 47.74 -18.98 5.75
C HIS A 256 47.15 -17.59 6.13
N PRO A 257 46.29 -17.51 7.16
CA PRO A 257 45.66 -16.30 7.67
C PRO A 257 46.35 -15.74 8.94
N ALA A 258 45.75 -14.65 9.45
CA ALA A 258 45.85 -14.09 10.80
C ALA A 258 47.06 -13.19 11.13
N ALA A 259 46.78 -11.99 11.65
CA ALA A 259 46.96 -11.65 13.06
C ALA A 259 46.33 -10.24 13.32
N MET A 260 45.40 -10.00 14.26
CA MET A 260 45.43 -10.26 15.72
C MET A 260 46.44 -9.31 16.38
N ALA A 261 46.22 -8.58 17.48
CA ALA A 261 45.11 -8.39 18.41
C ALA A 261 45.54 -7.36 19.50
N MET A 262 44.68 -7.23 20.53
CA MET A 262 44.97 -6.89 21.94
C MET A 262 44.89 -5.40 22.30
N ALA A 263 44.28 -4.96 23.41
CA ALA A 263 43.84 -5.60 24.67
C ALA A 263 42.67 -4.77 25.28
N MET A 264 41.63 -5.36 25.90
CA MET A 264 41.45 -5.63 27.36
C MET A 264 41.81 -4.41 28.24
N HIS A 265 41.05 -3.92 29.22
CA HIS A 265 40.22 -4.58 30.23
C HIS A 265 39.38 -3.53 31.01
N ASP A 266 38.35 -4.03 31.69
CA ASP A 266 37.69 -3.53 32.91
C ASP A 266 36.62 -2.43 32.93
N GLY A 267 35.58 -2.77 33.71
CA GLY A 267 34.36 -2.01 33.91
C GLY A 267 34.45 -0.98 35.02
N GLY A 268 33.45 -0.09 35.01
CA GLY A 268 33.24 0.91 36.05
C GLY A 268 32.00 1.75 35.74
N ILE A 269 30.93 1.51 36.49
CA ILE A 269 29.76 2.39 36.59
C ILE A 269 30.22 3.74 37.18
N PHE A 270 29.89 4.89 36.57
CA PHE A 270 29.41 6.08 37.29
C PHE A 270 28.89 7.24 36.41
N LYS A 271 27.68 7.71 36.78
CA LYS A 271 27.05 9.04 36.71
C LYS A 271 26.93 9.84 35.40
N LEU A 272 25.67 10.03 35.01
CA LEU A 272 25.16 11.17 34.24
C LEU A 272 25.22 12.48 35.05
N PRO A 273 25.44 13.65 34.42
CA PRO A 273 25.35 14.96 35.08
C PRO A 273 23.90 15.46 35.17
N PRO A 274 23.56 16.30 36.17
CA PRO A 274 22.20 16.76 36.41
C PRO A 274 21.85 17.92 35.46
N GLN A 275 20.64 17.93 34.91
CA GLN A 275 20.05 19.14 34.34
C GLN A 275 18.97 19.70 35.26
N HIS A 276 19.12 20.99 35.49
CA HIS A 276 18.51 21.82 36.52
C HIS A 276 17.07 22.16 36.14
N LEU A 277 16.11 21.84 37.03
CA LEU A 277 14.77 22.43 36.98
C LEU A 277 14.89 23.93 37.27
N THR A 278 14.22 24.76 36.48
CA THR A 278 13.86 26.13 36.86
C THR A 278 12.38 26.35 36.57
N VAL A 279 11.63 26.56 37.64
CA VAL A 279 10.27 27.08 37.67
C VAL A 279 10.37 28.58 37.95
N PRO A 280 9.45 29.40 37.40
CA PRO A 280 8.96 30.52 38.18
C PRO A 280 7.42 30.47 38.34
N SER A 281 6.97 30.50 39.59
CA SER A 281 5.63 30.97 39.98
C SER A 281 5.74 32.45 40.36
N THR A 282 4.73 33.28 40.08
CA THR A 282 3.76 33.90 41.00
C THR A 282 3.33 35.22 40.32
N ALA A 283 2.18 35.88 40.53
CA ALA A 283 0.94 35.67 41.27
C ALA A 283 -0.04 36.81 40.89
N GLY A 284 -1.33 36.63 41.22
CA GLY A 284 -2.33 37.71 41.40
C GLY A 284 -3.19 38.01 40.17
N SER A 285 -4.51 38.22 40.25
CA SER A 285 -5.45 38.26 41.37
C SER A 285 -6.88 38.35 40.80
N SER A 286 -7.83 37.69 41.47
CA SER A 286 -9.25 38.06 41.66
C SER A 286 -10.11 38.52 40.47
N THR A 287 -11.24 37.84 40.26
CA THR A 287 -12.56 38.29 40.77
C THR A 287 -13.65 37.26 40.50
N ALA A 288 -14.50 37.06 41.50
CA ALA A 288 -15.63 36.15 41.50
C ALA A 288 -16.90 36.85 40.98
N ALA A 289 -17.80 36.10 40.35
CA ALA A 289 -19.23 36.38 40.36
C ALA A 289 -20.02 35.06 40.19
N SER A 290 -20.66 34.66 41.28
CA SER A 290 -21.70 33.65 41.40
C SER A 290 -23.08 34.24 41.08
N VAL A 291 -23.97 33.53 40.36
CA VAL A 291 -25.43 33.44 40.62
C VAL A 291 -25.95 32.16 39.92
N THR A 292 -26.28 31.05 40.60
CA THR A 292 -27.56 30.60 41.20
C THR A 292 -28.71 30.19 40.23
N THR A 293 -28.95 28.87 40.18
CA THR A 293 -30.19 28.06 40.12
C THR A 293 -31.54 28.57 39.54
N SER A 294 -32.19 27.70 38.74
CA SER A 294 -33.55 27.11 38.97
C SER A 294 -33.92 26.24 37.74
N SER A 295 -34.10 24.92 37.81
CA SER A 295 -35.26 24.12 38.28
C SER A 295 -36.62 24.54 37.69
N PHE A 296 -37.21 23.70 36.83
CA PHE A 296 -38.64 23.35 36.91
C PHE A 296 -38.93 22.00 36.20
N SER A 297 -39.70 21.16 36.89
CA SER A 297 -40.11 19.80 36.55
C SER A 297 -41.48 19.74 35.84
N ALA A 298 -41.72 18.63 35.13
CA ALA A 298 -43.00 17.86 34.98
C ALA A 298 -44.30 18.63 34.65
N THR A 299 -45.26 18.11 33.85
CA THR A 299 -46.17 17.02 34.26
C THR A 299 -47.12 16.68 33.09
N THR A 300 -47.36 15.37 32.90
CA THR A 300 -48.62 14.66 32.48
C THR A 300 -49.26 14.76 31.08
N THR A 301 -49.32 13.58 30.45
CA THR A 301 -50.41 12.89 29.69
C THR A 301 -51.85 13.09 30.26
N PRO A 302 -52.99 12.71 29.62
CA PRO A 302 -53.20 11.52 28.75
C PRO A 302 -54.31 11.58 27.63
N THR A 303 -54.47 10.42 26.96
CA THR A 303 -55.69 9.78 26.36
C THR A 303 -56.22 10.08 24.93
N ARG A 304 -56.28 8.97 24.15
CA ARG A 304 -57.10 8.53 22.98
C ARG A 304 -58.62 8.91 23.08
N PRO A 305 -59.54 8.63 22.11
CA PRO A 305 -59.42 7.88 20.83
C PRO A 305 -60.19 8.42 19.59
N THR A 306 -59.87 7.89 18.40
CA THR A 306 -60.77 7.18 17.47
C THR A 306 -59.94 6.50 16.39
#